data_AF-A0A8K0SRB9-F1
#
_entry.id   AF-A0A8K0SRB9-F1
#
_cell.length_a   1.000
_cell.length_b   1.000
_cell.length_c   1.000
_cell.angle_alpha   90.00
_cell.angle_beta   90.00
_cell.angle_gamma   90.00
#
_symmetry.space_group_name_H-M   'P 1'
#
loop_
_entity.id
_entity.type
_entity.pdbx_description
1 polymer ?
#
loop_
_entity_poly.entity_id
_entity_poly.type
_entity_poly.pdbx_seq_one_letter_code
_entity_poly.pdbx_strand_id
1 'polypeptide(L)'
;MEFHAIPRTWNPAGNRFGLEGADEPLVAFLLIFVTSDARHDDEVTQTYKTILARVEKEAKKRRLYHPFLFANYVAQWQGVFGSYGDANRKSLAEVANVYDLERTFQCLQPGSFKISSMDRARQSKV
;
A
#
# COMPACT_ATOMS: atom_id res chain seq x y z
N MET A 1 -4.59 16.26 5.50
CA MET A 1 -3.39 15.48 5.89
C MET A 1 -3.72 14.85 7.21
N GLU A 2 -3.59 13.53 7.30
CA GLU A 2 -3.89 12.80 8.53
C GLU A 2 -2.71 11.89 8.90
N PHE A 3 -2.50 11.74 10.21
CA PHE A 3 -1.47 10.89 10.79
C PHE A 3 -2.15 9.89 11.70
N HIS A 4 -1.94 8.61 11.43
CA HIS A 4 -2.43 7.54 12.27
C HIS A 4 -1.25 6.75 12.81
N ALA A 5 -1.19 6.62 14.14
CA ALA A 5 -0.36 5.62 14.77
C ALA A 5 -0.93 4.24 14.37
N ILE A 6 -0.12 3.40 13.74
CA ILE A 6 -0.54 2.03 13.43
C ILE A 6 -0.73 1.31 14.77
N PRO A 7 -1.92 0.78 15.08
CA PRO A 7 -2.13 0.09 16.34
C PRO A 7 -1.15 -1.08 16.43
N ARG A 8 -0.28 -1.06 17.45
CA ARG A 8 0.54 -2.22 17.78
C ARG A 8 -0.41 -3.30 18.24
N THR A 9 -0.58 -4.33 17.41
CA THR A 9 -1.24 -5.55 17.86
C THR A 9 -0.34 -6.20 18.91
N TRP A 10 -0.94 -6.93 19.84
CA TRP A 10 -0.20 -7.72 20.83
C TRP A 10 0.58 -8.89 20.21
N ASN A 11 0.33 -9.20 18.93
CA ASN A 11 1.03 -10.19 18.12
C ASN A 11 1.28 -9.62 16.70
N PRO A 12 2.34 -8.80 16.51
CA PRO A 12 2.65 -8.20 15.20
C PRO A 12 2.85 -9.24 14.09
N ALA A 13 3.34 -10.43 14.41
CA ALA A 13 3.44 -11.54 13.46
C ALA A 13 2.06 -12.08 13.01
N GLY A 14 1.03 -11.87 13.82
CA GLY A 14 -0.33 -12.34 13.56
C GLY A 14 -1.06 -11.60 12.43
N ASN A 15 -0.69 -10.34 12.14
CA ASN A 15 -1.36 -9.55 11.10
C ASN A 15 -0.66 -9.57 9.73
N ARG A 16 0.52 -10.21 9.64
CA ARG A 16 1.32 -10.35 8.40
C ARG A 16 1.68 -9.02 7.73
N PHE A 17 1.81 -7.95 8.50
CA PHE A 17 2.18 -6.62 8.00
C PHE A 17 3.68 -6.43 7.76
N GLY A 18 4.54 -7.39 8.15
CA GLY A 18 5.99 -7.21 7.99
C GLY A 18 6.59 -6.23 9.00
N LEU A 19 5.95 -6.09 10.16
CA LEU A 19 6.35 -5.17 11.23
C LEU A 19 7.06 -5.90 12.37
N GLU A 20 7.39 -7.18 12.17
CA GLU A 20 8.23 -7.95 13.08
C GLU A 20 9.63 -7.28 13.16
N GLY A 21 9.99 -6.75 14.32
CA GLY A 21 11.26 -6.04 14.54
C GLY A 21 11.22 -4.52 14.30
N ALA A 22 10.04 -3.95 14.02
CA ALA A 22 9.86 -2.49 14.06
C ALA A 22 9.74 -2.02 15.51
N ASP A 23 10.88 -1.72 16.14
CA ASP A 23 10.95 -1.35 17.56
C ASP A 23 10.63 0.15 17.81
N GLU A 24 10.70 0.97 16.77
CA GLU A 24 10.39 2.40 16.83
C GLU A 24 8.93 2.71 16.41
N PRO A 25 8.32 3.79 16.95
CA PRO A 25 6.99 4.21 16.53
C PRO A 25 6.93 4.57 15.03
N LEU A 26 6.00 3.94 14.31
CA LEU A 26 5.73 4.26 12.92
C LEU A 26 4.52 5.18 12.80
N VAL A 27 4.59 6.11 11.84
CA VAL A 27 3.49 7.00 11.48
C VAL A 27 3.05 6.68 10.05
N ALA A 28 1.78 6.30 9.88
CA ALA A 28 1.19 6.20 8.55
C ALA A 28 0.78 7.58 8.06
N PHE A 29 1.27 7.94 6.87
CA PHE A 29 1.08 9.25 6.27
C PHE A 29 0.07 9.19 5.13
N LEU A 30 -1.08 9.84 5.31
CA LEU A 30 -2.12 9.95 4.30
C LEU A 30 -2.17 11.39 3.75
N LEU A 31 -1.98 11.50 2.43
CA LEU A 31 -2.24 12.70 1.66
C LEU A 31 -3.52 12.54 0.85
N ILE A 32 -4.42 13.51 1.00
CA ILE A 32 -5.69 13.54 0.30
C ILE A 32 -5.69 14.82 -0.54
N PHE A 33 -5.93 14.65 -1.83
CA PHE A 33 -6.23 15.74 -2.75
C PHE A 33 -7.62 15.50 -3.31
N VAL A 34 -8.39 16.58 -3.46
CA VAL A 34 -9.75 16.53 -3.98
C VAL A 34 -9.87 17.62 -5.03
N THR A 35 -10.42 17.28 -6.18
CA THR A 35 -10.85 18.23 -7.21
C THR A 35 -12.33 18.00 -7.48
N SER A 36 -13.08 19.07 -7.77
CA SER A 36 -14.47 18.99 -8.21
C SER A 36 -14.61 18.85 -9.73
N ASP A 37 -13.50 18.91 -10.46
CA ASP A 37 -13.45 18.89 -11.92
C ASP A 37 -12.49 17.80 -12.39
N ALA A 38 -13.05 16.82 -13.10
CA ALA A 38 -12.33 15.65 -13.60
C ALA A 38 -11.21 16.00 -14.59
N ARG A 39 -11.25 17.20 -15.21
CA ARG A 39 -10.17 17.67 -16.09
C ARG A 39 -8.83 17.81 -15.36
N HIS A 40 -8.84 17.92 -14.04
CA HIS A 40 -7.64 18.04 -13.20
C HIS A 40 -7.22 16.71 -12.56
N ASP A 41 -7.90 15.58 -12.81
CA ASP A 41 -7.61 14.31 -12.13
C ASP A 41 -6.15 13.86 -12.32
N ASP A 42 -5.63 14.00 -13.54
CA ASP A 42 -4.23 13.67 -13.86
C ASP A 42 -3.25 14.63 -13.18
N GLU A 43 -3.52 15.93 -13.22
CA GLU A 43 -2.68 16.96 -12.60
C GLU A 43 -2.59 16.77 -11.08
N VAL A 44 -3.73 16.53 -10.44
CA VAL A 44 -3.84 16.23 -9.02
C VAL A 44 -3.08 14.94 -8.68
N THR A 45 -3.25 13.89 -9.50
CA THR A 45 -2.54 12.62 -9.30
C THR A 45 -1.02 12.77 -9.43
N GLN A 46 -0.54 13.53 -10.41
CA GLN A 46 0.90 13.78 -10.59
C GLN A 46 1.49 14.64 -9.47
N THR A 47 0.75 15.63 -9.00
CA THR A 47 1.13 16.45 -7.85
C THR A 47 1.27 15.59 -6.60
N TYR A 48 0.29 14.72 -6.35
CA TYR A 48 0.32 13.78 -5.23
C TYR A 48 1.53 12.83 -5.31
N LYS A 49 1.77 12.20 -6.46
CA LYS A 49 2.95 11.33 -6.69
C LYS A 49 4.27 12.07 -6.43
N THR A 50 4.37 13.30 -6.91
CA THR A 50 5.56 14.14 -6.74
C THR A 50 5.83 14.43 -5.26
N ILE A 51 4.79 14.76 -4.50
CA ILE A 51 4.93 15.06 -3.06
C ILE A 51 5.33 13.80 -2.29
N LEU A 52 4.68 12.66 -2.54
CA LEU A 52 5.07 11.39 -1.91
C LEU A 52 6.53 11.02 -2.19
N ALA A 53 6.97 11.13 -3.43
CA ALA A 53 8.35 10.83 -3.80
C ALA A 53 9.37 11.74 -3.08
N ARG A 54 9.04 13.01 -2.88
CA ARG A 54 9.88 13.95 -2.12
C ARG A 54 9.92 13.60 -0.63
N VAL A 55 8.77 13.27 -0.04
CA VAL A 55 8.68 12.85 1.38
C VAL A 55 9.48 11.58 1.61
N GLU A 56 9.30 10.56 0.76
CA GLU A 56 10.05 9.31 0.83
C GLU A 56 11.56 9.54 0.72
N LYS A 57 11.98 10.35 -0.26
CA LYS A 57 13.40 10.68 -0.46
C LYS A 57 14.00 11.33 0.79
N GLU A 58 13.29 12.27 1.41
CA GLU A 58 13.76 12.95 2.62
C GLU A 58 13.77 12.02 3.84
N ALA A 59 12.75 11.16 3.99
CA ALA A 59 12.72 10.16 5.06
C ALA A 59 13.89 9.17 4.94
N LYS A 60 14.21 8.70 3.72
CA LYS A 60 15.38 7.86 3.45
C LYS A 60 16.68 8.57 3.78
N LYS A 61 16.83 9.84 3.38
CA LYS A 61 18.02 10.67 3.70
C LYS A 61 18.24 10.79 5.21
N ARG A 62 17.16 10.90 5.98
CA ARG A 62 17.19 10.99 7.46
C ARG A 62 17.27 9.63 8.16
N ARG A 63 17.24 8.52 7.42
CA ARG A 63 17.18 7.14 7.95
C ARG A 63 15.94 6.87 8.82
N LEU A 64 14.82 7.53 8.49
CA LEU A 64 13.53 7.38 9.17
C LEU A 64 12.48 6.63 8.32
N TYR A 65 12.84 6.22 7.11
CA TYR A 65 11.91 5.57 6.19
C TYR A 65 11.69 4.10 6.58
N HIS A 66 10.43 3.71 6.68
CA HIS A 66 10.00 2.32 6.74
C HIS A 66 9.15 1.99 5.50
N PRO A 67 9.34 0.82 4.84
CA PRO A 67 8.66 0.52 3.57
C PRO A 67 7.17 0.23 3.72
N PHE A 68 6.71 -0.14 4.93
CA PHE A 68 5.32 -0.51 5.22
C PHE A 68 4.30 0.50 4.69
N LEU A 69 3.29 0.00 3.98
CA LEU A 69 2.17 0.77 3.46
C LEU A 69 0.86 0.23 4.04
N PHE A 70 0.08 1.09 4.68
CA PHE A 70 -1.20 0.68 5.24
C PHE A 70 -2.29 0.64 4.16
N ALA A 71 -2.85 -0.55 3.88
CA ALA A 71 -3.78 -0.82 2.77
C ALA A 71 -4.99 0.13 2.68
N ASN A 72 -5.40 0.75 3.79
CA ASN A 72 -6.52 1.69 3.79
C ASN A 72 -6.15 3.08 3.25
N TYR A 73 -4.86 3.44 3.22
CA TYR A 73 -4.36 4.81 2.94
C TYR A 73 -3.44 4.90 1.73
N VAL A 74 -3.55 3.92 0.85
CA VAL A 74 -2.66 3.73 -0.30
C VAL A 74 -3.42 4.01 -1.58
N ALA A 75 -2.73 4.64 -2.52
CA ALA A 75 -3.25 4.86 -3.85
C ALA A 75 -3.08 3.63 -4.73
N GLN A 76 -3.88 3.55 -5.80
CA GLN A 76 -3.91 2.44 -6.76
C GLN A 76 -2.56 2.07 -7.40
N TRP A 77 -1.59 3.00 -7.45
CA TRP A 77 -0.24 2.74 -7.99
C TRP A 77 0.77 2.26 -6.96
N GLN A 78 0.42 2.22 -5.67
CA GLN A 78 1.33 1.81 -4.61
C GLN A 78 1.24 0.29 -4.38
N GLY A 79 2.39 -0.38 -4.34
CA GLY A 79 2.49 -1.83 -4.16
C GLY A 79 2.35 -2.27 -2.70
N VAL A 80 1.13 -2.32 -2.18
CA VAL A 80 0.82 -2.61 -0.77
C VAL A 80 1.43 -3.92 -0.27
N PHE A 81 1.14 -5.04 -0.92
CA PHE A 81 1.61 -6.34 -0.44
C PHE A 81 3.12 -6.51 -0.56
N GLY A 82 3.79 -5.75 -1.45
CA GLY A 82 5.25 -5.68 -1.49
C GLY A 82 5.84 -5.03 -0.24
N SER A 83 5.10 -4.13 0.40
CA SER A 83 5.55 -3.44 1.62
C SER A 83 5.59 -4.32 2.87
N TYR A 84 4.92 -5.48 2.84
CA TYR A 84 4.85 -6.41 3.98
C TYR A 84 6.04 -7.38 4.05
N GLY A 85 6.95 -7.31 3.08
CA GLY A 85 8.07 -8.23 2.94
C GLY A 85 7.72 -9.52 2.18
N ASP A 86 8.72 -10.11 1.53
CA ASP A 86 8.53 -11.24 0.62
C ASP A 86 7.95 -12.48 1.30
N ALA A 87 8.34 -12.75 2.54
CA ALA A 87 7.83 -13.88 3.32
C ALA A 87 6.32 -13.75 3.58
N ASN A 88 5.86 -12.57 3.98
CA ASN A 88 4.43 -12.32 4.22
C ASN A 88 3.65 -12.27 2.93
N ARG A 89 4.19 -11.67 1.86
CA ARG A 89 3.57 -11.70 0.54
C ARG A 89 3.39 -13.14 0.04
N LYS A 90 4.40 -13.99 0.19
CA LYS A 90 4.33 -15.41 -0.16
C LYS A 90 3.28 -16.14 0.66
N SER A 91 3.26 -15.94 1.98
CA SER A 91 2.26 -16.56 2.86
C SER A 91 0.83 -16.14 2.50
N LEU A 92 0.60 -14.87 2.17
CA LEU A 92 -0.70 -14.38 1.69
C LEU A 92 -1.09 -15.03 0.36
N ALA A 93 -0.13 -15.25 -0.55
CA ALA A 93 -0.38 -15.93 -1.81
C ALA A 93 -0.74 -17.41 -1.60
N GLU A 94 -0.06 -18.10 -0.67
CA GLU A 94 -0.37 -19.48 -0.29
C GLU A 94 -1.78 -19.59 0.31
N VAL A 95 -2.15 -18.68 1.22
CA VAL A 95 -3.51 -18.61 1.79
C VAL A 95 -4.55 -18.39 0.69
N ALA A 96 -4.30 -17.45 -0.23
CA ALA A 96 -5.21 -17.22 -1.37
C ALA A 96 -5.37 -18.48 -2.23
N ASN A 97 -4.30 -19.24 -2.46
CA ASN A 97 -4.38 -20.49 -3.23
C ASN A 97 -5.14 -21.61 -2.52
N VAL A 98 -5.27 -21.57 -1.18
CA VAL A 98 -6.04 -22.56 -0.42
C VAL A 98 -7.52 -22.17 -0.34
N TYR A 99 -7.81 -20.90 -0.10
CA TYR A 99 -9.16 -20.44 0.25
C TYR A 99 -9.89 -19.67 -0.86
N ASP A 100 -9.18 -19.18 -1.88
CA ASP A 100 -9.73 -18.48 -3.06
C ASP A 100 -9.34 -19.26 -4.33
N LEU A 101 -9.70 -20.54 -4.38
CA LEU A 101 -9.34 -21.47 -5.47
C LEU A 101 -9.79 -20.96 -6.85
N GLU A 102 -10.97 -20.38 -6.93
CA GLU A 102 -11.53 -19.78 -8.16
C GLU A 102 -10.98 -18.37 -8.43
N ARG A 103 -10.12 -17.85 -7.54
CA ARG A 103 -9.51 -16.54 -7.63
C ARG A 103 -10.54 -15.41 -7.70
N THR A 104 -11.70 -15.58 -7.06
CA THR A 104 -12.79 -14.61 -7.00
C THR A 104 -12.30 -13.25 -6.53
N PHE A 105 -11.52 -13.19 -5.45
CA PHE A 105 -10.99 -11.92 -4.94
C PHE A 105 -9.82 -11.41 -5.75
N GLN A 106 -9.10 -12.28 -6.46
CA GLN A 106 -8.00 -11.86 -7.33
C GLN A 106 -8.48 -11.34 -8.69
N CYS A 107 -9.62 -11.82 -9.20
CA CYS A 107 -10.09 -11.60 -10.57
C CYS A 107 -11.39 -10.80 -10.65
N LEU A 108 -12.38 -11.10 -9.81
CA LEU A 108 -13.74 -10.54 -9.96
C LEU A 108 -13.97 -9.28 -9.13
N GLN A 109 -13.16 -9.04 -8.10
CA GLN A 109 -13.31 -7.87 -7.25
C GLN A 109 -12.68 -6.62 -7.92
N PRO A 110 -13.45 -5.57 -8.24
CA PRO A 110 -12.89 -4.37 -8.88
C PRO A 110 -12.12 -3.50 -7.89
N GLY A 111 -10.99 -2.93 -8.31
CA GLY A 111 -10.36 -1.79 -7.64
C GLY A 111 -9.47 -2.07 -6.41
N SER A 112 -9.54 -3.22 -5.74
CA SER A 112 -8.60 -3.51 -4.65
C SER A 112 -7.26 -4.08 -5.12
N PHE A 113 -6.26 -3.95 -4.25
CA PHE A 113 -4.94 -4.53 -4.41
C PHE A 113 -5.01 -6.05 -4.53
N LYS A 114 -4.21 -6.62 -5.46
CA LYS A 114 -4.15 -8.06 -5.72
C LYS A 114 -2.81 -8.62 -5.26
N ILE A 115 -2.84 -9.76 -4.57
CA ILE A 115 -1.63 -10.43 -4.05
C ILE A 115 -0.79 -10.97 -5.22
N SER A 116 -1.49 -11.50 -6.23
CA SER A 116 -0.92 -12.11 -7.44
C SER A 116 -0.54 -11.11 -8.54
N SER A 117 -0.62 -9.80 -8.28
CA SER A 117 -0.13 -8.82 -9.25
C SER A 117 1.41 -8.80 -9.25
N MET A 118 2.01 -9.58 -10.15
CA MET A 118 3.19 -9.09 -10.84
C MET A 118 2.69 -8.01 -11.80
N ASP A 119 2.91 -6.74 -11.44
CA ASP A 119 2.81 -5.54 -12.27
C ASP A 119 2.01 -5.66 -13.59
N ARG A 120 0.70 -5.88 -13.47
CA ARG A 120 -0.22 -5.41 -14.51
C ARG A 120 -0.80 -4.11 -14.00
N ALA A 121 0.00 -3.05 -14.15
CA ALA A 121 -0.51 -1.69 -14.20
C ALA A 121 -1.70 -1.71 -15.15
N ARG A 122 -2.89 -1.53 -14.57
CA ARG A 122 -4.13 -1.46 -15.33
C ARG A 122 -3.97 -0.22 -16.21
N GLN A 123 -3.69 -0.44 -17.50
CA GLN A 123 -3.80 0.61 -18.50
C GLN A 123 -5.20 1.21 -18.33
N SER A 124 -5.21 2.51 -18.04
CA SER A 124 -6.38 3.36 -18.05
C SER A 124 -7.25 2.97 -19.24
N LYS A 125 -8.47 2.51 -18.97
CA LYS A 125 -9.50 2.44 -20.02
C LYS A 125 -10.09 3.84 -20.11
N VAL A 126 -9.89 4.44 -21.28
CA VAL A 126 -10.64 5.54 -21.88
C VAL A 126 -12.14 5.33 -21.69
#